data_AF-A0A535DVK1-F1
#
_entry.id   AF-A0A535DVK1-F1
#
_cell.length_a   1.000
_cell.length_b   1.000
_cell.length_c   1.000
_cell.angle_alpha   90.00
_cell.angle_beta   90.00
_cell.angle_gamma   90.00
#
_symmetry.space_group_name_H-M   'P 1'
#
loop_
_entity.id
_entity.type
_entity.pdbx_description
1 polymer ?
#
loop_
_entity_poly.entity_id
_entity_poly.type
_entity_poly.pdbx_seq_one_letter_code
_entity_poly.pdbx_strand_id
1 'polypeptide(L)'
;MGQPAVITWRALLLVFAAIDLPGEFRHTLSAAEVAAGVDSFRRFPALATELSGGEVGVAYDVAHVDRPLFTLTPMGEDMRWPSPTDVRPELDRLAPVGAVDSLFVLWPQRDLATGAEVRTGGWGLAIRATEWSNGATYATVANASEAIWSHPVVGEVWLHEWLHGVCDHFARRGFEMPPNDADGGGRAGYESTADEGWTPFYRDLMTGRVPHEGRLVGIPPAAWRTGSILG
;
A
#
# COMPACT_ATOMS: atom_id res chain seq x y z
N MET A 1 -8.23 17.31 29.82
CA MET A 1 -8.51 17.33 28.37
C MET A 1 -8.50 15.87 27.92
N GLY A 2 -9.61 15.34 27.42
CA GLY A 2 -9.61 13.96 26.90
C GLY A 2 -8.68 13.87 25.70
N GLN A 3 -7.92 12.78 25.57
CA GLN A 3 -7.21 12.51 24.32
C GLN A 3 -8.23 12.51 23.18
N PRO A 4 -7.98 13.22 22.06
CA PRO A 4 -8.84 13.11 20.89
C PRO A 4 -8.89 11.65 20.44
N ALA A 5 -10.04 11.21 19.94
CA ALA A 5 -10.21 9.85 19.45
C ALA A 5 -9.26 9.61 18.28
N VAL A 6 -8.42 8.57 18.39
CA VAL A 6 -7.53 8.11 17.31
C VAL A 6 -8.40 7.47 16.23
N ILE A 7 -8.18 7.87 14.98
CA ILE A 7 -8.92 7.29 13.85
C ILE A 7 -8.38 5.90 13.58
N THR A 8 -9.28 4.96 13.35
CA THR A 8 -8.91 3.59 12.97
C THR A 8 -9.16 3.41 11.48
N TRP A 9 -8.08 3.35 10.70
CA TRP A 9 -8.10 3.00 9.29
C TRP A 9 -8.17 1.47 9.16
N ARG A 10 -9.11 0.95 8.38
CA ARG A 10 -9.32 -0.49 8.21
C ARG A 10 -8.69 -0.98 6.91
N ALA A 11 -7.77 -1.93 7.03
CA ALA A 11 -7.03 -2.50 5.91
C ALA A 11 -7.32 -4.00 5.75
N LEU A 12 -7.36 -4.49 4.51
CA LEU A 12 -7.39 -5.92 4.21
C LEU A 12 -6.27 -6.28 3.23
N LEU A 13 -5.44 -7.25 3.59
CA LEU A 13 -4.49 -7.89 2.67
C LEU A 13 -5.10 -9.16 2.09
N LEU A 14 -5.19 -9.23 0.77
CA LEU A 14 -5.42 -10.47 0.02
C LEU A 14 -4.07 -11.09 -0.35
N VAL A 15 -3.87 -12.34 0.02
CA VAL A 15 -2.63 -13.08 -0.26
C VAL A 15 -2.90 -14.13 -1.32
N PHE A 16 -2.42 -13.89 -2.53
CA PHE A 16 -2.43 -14.87 -3.61
C PHE A 16 -1.09 -15.62 -3.62
N ALA A 17 -1.12 -16.90 -3.25
CA ALA A 17 0.09 -17.72 -3.28
C ALA A 17 0.45 -18.24 -4.68
N ALA A 18 -0.49 -18.18 -5.63
CA ALA A 18 -0.30 -18.73 -6.97
C ALA A 18 -0.81 -17.82 -8.08
N ILE A 19 -0.15 -17.91 -9.23
CA ILE A 19 -0.53 -17.28 -10.49
C ILE A 19 -0.41 -18.33 -11.61
N ASP A 20 -1.39 -18.34 -12.51
CA ASP A 20 -1.45 -19.23 -13.66
C ASP A 20 -2.01 -18.46 -14.85
N LEU A 21 -1.12 -17.77 -15.58
CA LEU A 21 -1.42 -17.11 -16.85
C LEU A 21 -1.18 -18.12 -17.98
N PRO A 22 -2.24 -18.66 -18.61
CA PRO A 22 -2.09 -19.79 -19.52
C PRO A 22 -1.16 -19.51 -20.69
N GLY A 23 -0.15 -20.37 -20.85
CA GLY A 23 0.83 -20.27 -21.94
C GLY A 23 1.89 -19.18 -21.75
N GLU A 24 1.92 -18.52 -20.59
CA GLU A 24 2.77 -17.36 -20.38
C GLU A 24 3.61 -17.43 -19.09
N PHE A 25 2.95 -17.46 -17.94
CA PHE A 25 3.64 -17.43 -16.65
C PHE A 25 2.84 -18.20 -15.61
N ARG A 26 3.50 -19.14 -14.94
CA ARG A 26 2.91 -19.90 -13.85
C ARG A 26 3.92 -19.98 -12.72
N HIS A 27 3.50 -19.56 -11.54
CA HIS A 27 4.35 -19.58 -10.37
C HIS A 27 3.53 -19.76 -9.09
N THR A 28 4.15 -20.35 -8.09
CA THR A 28 3.57 -20.51 -6.74
C THR A 28 4.64 -20.15 -5.73
N LEU A 29 4.32 -19.16 -4.90
CA LEU A 29 5.18 -18.70 -3.83
C LEU A 29 5.40 -19.83 -2.83
N SER A 30 6.64 -19.94 -2.36
CA SER A 30 6.92 -20.76 -1.19
C SER A 30 6.23 -20.19 0.05
N ALA A 31 6.02 -21.04 1.06
CA ALA A 31 5.49 -20.59 2.34
C ALA A 31 6.37 -19.51 2.99
N ALA A 32 7.69 -19.55 2.74
CA ALA A 32 8.63 -18.54 3.25
C ALA A 32 8.44 -17.18 2.56
N GLU A 33 8.24 -17.14 1.24
CA GLU A 33 7.95 -15.90 0.51
C GLU A 33 6.63 -15.28 0.97
N VAL A 34 5.59 -16.09 1.14
CA VAL A 34 4.31 -15.64 1.68
C VAL A 34 4.48 -15.09 3.09
N ALA A 35 5.17 -15.82 3.97
CA ALA A 35 5.41 -15.40 5.34
C ALA A 35 6.18 -14.08 5.41
N ALA A 36 7.23 -13.90 4.61
CA ALA A 36 8.02 -12.67 4.58
C ALA A 36 7.18 -11.43 4.18
N GLY A 37 6.38 -11.54 3.12
CA GLY A 37 5.50 -10.46 2.69
C GLY A 37 4.41 -10.14 3.71
N VAL A 38 3.77 -11.15 4.28
CA VAL A 38 2.73 -10.98 5.31
C VAL A 38 3.32 -10.41 6.61
N ASP A 39 4.49 -10.86 7.04
CA ASP A 39 5.13 -10.34 8.26
C ASP A 39 5.61 -8.90 8.07
N SER A 40 6.03 -8.52 6.85
CA SER A 40 6.27 -7.11 6.51
C SER A 40 4.98 -6.29 6.60
N PHE A 41 3.86 -6.79 6.05
CA PHE A 41 2.56 -6.13 6.14
C PHE A 41 2.11 -5.94 7.60
N ARG A 42 2.26 -6.95 8.45
CA ARG A 42 1.87 -6.85 9.88
C ARG A 42 2.59 -5.75 10.66
N ARG A 43 3.71 -5.22 10.15
CA ARG A 43 4.53 -4.18 10.78
C ARG A 43 4.16 -2.77 10.32
N PHE A 44 3.57 -2.59 9.13
CA PHE A 44 3.18 -1.26 8.64
C PHE A 44 2.19 -0.51 9.55
N PRO A 45 1.23 -1.15 10.26
CA PRO A 45 0.30 -0.43 11.14
C PRO A 45 1.00 0.33 12.27
N ALA A 46 2.06 -0.27 12.83
CA ALA A 46 2.87 0.37 13.85
C ALA A 46 3.62 1.58 13.28
N LEU A 47 4.20 1.44 12.08
CA LEU A 47 4.83 2.56 11.37
C LEU A 47 3.84 3.69 11.09
N ALA A 48 2.64 3.38 10.60
CA ALA A 48 1.62 4.40 10.32
C ALA A 48 1.22 5.18 11.60
N THR A 49 1.12 4.46 12.72
CA THR A 49 0.83 5.08 14.03
C THR A 49 1.99 5.96 14.50
N GLU A 50 3.22 5.46 14.43
CA GLU A 50 4.41 6.20 14.84
C GLU A 50 4.60 7.47 14.00
N LEU A 51 4.56 7.33 12.67
CA LEU A 51 4.92 8.40 11.73
C LEU A 51 3.83 9.48 11.61
N SER A 52 2.57 9.16 11.94
CA SER A 52 1.51 10.17 12.12
C SER A 52 1.56 10.91 13.47
N GLY A 53 2.47 10.53 14.38
CA GLY A 53 2.45 11.04 15.76
C GLY A 53 1.24 10.55 16.56
N GLY A 54 0.66 9.40 16.19
CA GLY A 54 -0.47 8.77 16.85
C GLY A 54 -1.85 9.28 16.41
N GLU A 55 -1.94 10.08 15.34
CA GLU A 55 -3.23 10.58 14.84
C GLU A 55 -4.05 9.51 14.10
N VAL A 56 -3.40 8.46 13.59
CA VAL A 56 -4.06 7.31 12.95
C VAL A 56 -3.53 5.99 13.50
N GLY A 57 -4.44 5.07 13.80
CA GLY A 57 -4.16 3.65 13.97
C GLY A 57 -4.65 2.87 12.76
N VAL A 58 -4.04 1.73 12.47
CA VAL A 58 -4.51 0.85 11.38
C VAL A 58 -4.91 -0.50 11.95
N ALA A 59 -6.19 -0.84 11.80
CA ALA A 59 -6.69 -2.19 12.03
C ALA A 59 -6.58 -2.97 10.72
N TYR A 60 -6.10 -4.21 10.78
CA TYR A 60 -5.90 -5.01 9.58
C TYR A 60 -6.41 -6.44 9.72
N ASP A 61 -6.81 -7.00 8.58
CA ASP A 61 -7.07 -8.42 8.38
C ASP A 61 -6.19 -8.95 7.24
N VAL A 62 -5.88 -10.26 7.29
CA VAL A 62 -5.14 -10.97 6.24
C VAL A 62 -5.98 -12.16 5.78
N ALA A 63 -6.33 -12.18 4.50
CA ALA A 63 -7.06 -13.26 3.87
C ALA A 63 -6.18 -14.00 2.87
N HIS A 64 -5.92 -15.29 3.14
CA HIS A 64 -5.28 -16.17 2.19
C HIS A 64 -6.28 -16.63 1.14
N VAL A 65 -5.93 -16.47 -0.14
CA VAL A 65 -6.78 -16.79 -1.27
C VAL A 65 -6.28 -18.07 -1.92
N ASP A 66 -7.10 -19.13 -1.87
CA ASP A 66 -6.78 -20.44 -2.44
C ASP A 66 -6.78 -20.42 -3.98
N ARG A 67 -7.56 -19.50 -4.57
CA ARG A 67 -7.68 -19.34 -6.02
C ARG A 67 -6.40 -18.67 -6.58
N PRO A 68 -5.76 -19.24 -7.62
CA PRO A 68 -4.70 -18.53 -8.33
C PRO A 68 -5.19 -17.26 -9.03
N LEU A 69 -4.28 -16.31 -9.25
CA LEU A 69 -4.50 -15.25 -10.23
C LEU A 69 -4.47 -15.85 -11.64
N PHE A 70 -5.56 -15.71 -12.39
CA PHE A 70 -5.70 -16.24 -13.75
C PHE A 70 -5.64 -15.16 -14.83
N THR A 71 -5.85 -13.91 -14.44
CA THR A 71 -5.83 -12.74 -15.32
C THR A 71 -5.06 -11.63 -14.64
N LEU A 72 -4.49 -10.76 -15.47
CA LEU A 72 -3.95 -9.48 -15.05
C LEU A 72 -4.39 -8.43 -16.05
N THR A 73 -4.68 -7.24 -15.55
CA THR A 73 -5.12 -6.13 -16.38
C THR A 73 -3.92 -5.42 -17.01
N PRO A 74 -3.96 -5.09 -18.32
CA PRO A 74 -2.91 -4.32 -18.98
C PRO A 74 -2.79 -2.90 -18.39
N MET A 75 -1.55 -2.40 -18.27
CA MET A 75 -1.26 -1.03 -17.79
C MET A 75 -0.31 -0.25 -18.71
N GLY A 76 -0.16 -0.70 -19.95
CA GLY A 76 0.73 -0.11 -20.95
C GLY A 76 1.23 -1.16 -21.92
N GLU A 77 2.29 -0.84 -22.66
CA GLU A 77 2.97 -1.81 -23.52
C GLU A 77 3.62 -2.91 -22.68
N ASP A 78 3.18 -4.15 -22.87
CA ASP A 78 3.64 -5.37 -22.21
C ASP A 78 3.57 -5.43 -20.66
N MET A 79 3.09 -4.37 -20.00
CA MET A 79 2.98 -4.31 -18.55
C MET A 79 1.59 -4.70 -18.07
N ARG A 80 1.54 -5.45 -16.97
CA ARG A 80 0.32 -5.96 -16.35
C ARG A 80 0.41 -5.92 -14.83
N TRP A 81 -0.75 -5.90 -14.19
CA TRP A 81 -0.88 -5.88 -12.73
C TRP A 81 -2.19 -6.54 -12.30
N PRO A 82 -2.30 -7.04 -11.05
CA PRO A 82 -3.56 -7.57 -10.54
C PRO A 82 -4.44 -6.39 -10.15
N SER A 83 -5.31 -5.97 -11.06
CA SER A 83 -6.25 -4.90 -10.79
C SER A 83 -7.43 -5.39 -9.94
N PRO A 84 -8.30 -4.49 -9.46
CA PRO A 84 -9.55 -4.89 -8.83
C PRO A 84 -10.44 -5.80 -9.71
N THR A 85 -10.32 -5.79 -11.04
CA THR A 85 -11.04 -6.74 -11.91
C THR A 85 -10.56 -8.17 -11.70
N ASP A 86 -9.25 -8.36 -11.54
CA ASP A 86 -8.61 -9.68 -11.48
C ASP A 86 -8.85 -10.40 -10.14
N VAL A 87 -9.16 -9.62 -9.10
CA VAL A 87 -9.47 -10.08 -7.74
C VAL A 87 -10.94 -9.88 -7.36
N ARG A 88 -11.82 -9.62 -8.33
CA ARG A 88 -13.24 -9.30 -8.09
C ARG A 88 -13.97 -10.28 -7.16
N PRO A 89 -13.84 -11.61 -7.33
CA PRO A 89 -14.55 -12.55 -6.47
C PRO A 89 -14.18 -12.40 -4.99
N GLU A 90 -12.93 -12.06 -4.69
CA GLU A 90 -12.46 -11.82 -3.33
C GLU A 90 -12.93 -10.47 -2.81
N LEU A 91 -12.93 -9.42 -3.65
CA LEU A 91 -13.45 -8.11 -3.26
C LEU A 91 -14.92 -8.17 -2.88
N ASP A 92 -15.75 -8.78 -3.72
CA ASP A 92 -17.20 -8.83 -3.48
C ASP A 92 -17.54 -9.63 -2.22
N ARG A 93 -16.71 -10.61 -1.88
CA ARG A 93 -16.91 -11.49 -0.71
C ARG A 93 -16.33 -10.93 0.59
N LEU A 94 -15.12 -10.39 0.54
CA LEU A 94 -14.33 -10.03 1.73
C LEU A 94 -14.31 -8.52 2.00
N ALA A 95 -14.48 -7.71 0.98
CA ALA A 95 -14.45 -6.26 1.07
C ALA A 95 -15.57 -5.63 0.22
N PRO A 96 -16.84 -5.91 0.55
CA PRO A 96 -17.95 -5.19 -0.05
C PRO A 96 -17.85 -3.70 0.27
N VAL A 97 -18.61 -2.88 -0.48
CA VAL A 97 -18.61 -1.42 -0.30
C VAL A 97 -18.82 -1.05 1.16
N GLY A 98 -17.94 -0.20 1.70
CA GLY A 98 -17.99 0.27 3.07
C GLY A 98 -17.37 -0.66 4.12
N ALA A 99 -16.76 -1.77 3.73
CA ALA A 99 -16.16 -2.71 4.69
C ALA A 99 -14.76 -2.31 5.17
N VAL A 100 -13.94 -1.76 4.28
CA VAL A 100 -12.54 -1.39 4.54
C VAL A 100 -12.19 -0.06 3.88
N ASP A 101 -11.20 0.65 4.43
CA ASP A 101 -10.65 1.88 3.85
C ASP A 101 -9.58 1.56 2.78
N SER A 102 -8.81 0.48 2.98
CA SER A 102 -7.72 0.08 2.07
C SER A 102 -7.70 -1.43 1.79
N LEU A 103 -7.42 -1.75 0.53
CA LEU A 103 -7.18 -3.11 0.04
C LEU A 103 -5.74 -3.24 -0.44
N PHE A 104 -5.12 -4.34 -0.06
CA PHE A 104 -3.78 -4.71 -0.48
C PHE A 104 -3.80 -6.09 -1.13
N VAL A 105 -2.91 -6.31 -2.10
CA VAL A 105 -2.72 -7.60 -2.74
C VAL A 105 -1.24 -7.97 -2.71
N LEU A 106 -0.90 -9.05 -2.02
CA LEU A 106 0.39 -9.74 -2.20
C LEU A 106 0.22 -10.78 -3.31
N TRP A 107 1.06 -10.73 -4.34
CA TRP A 107 0.91 -11.61 -5.49
C TRP A 107 2.25 -12.15 -6.04
N PRO A 108 2.23 -13.31 -6.72
CA PRO A 108 3.42 -13.86 -7.36
C PRO A 108 3.63 -13.17 -8.71
N GLN A 109 4.68 -12.36 -8.79
CA GLN A 109 5.08 -11.65 -10.01
C GLN A 109 6.38 -12.22 -10.59
N ARG A 110 7.26 -12.74 -9.73
CA ARG A 110 8.58 -13.22 -10.12
C ARG A 110 8.87 -14.58 -9.52
N ASP A 111 9.39 -15.49 -10.33
CA ASP A 111 10.02 -16.70 -9.87
C ASP A 111 11.46 -16.38 -9.44
N LEU A 112 11.72 -16.37 -8.13
CA LEU A 112 13.04 -15.98 -7.59
C LEU A 112 14.16 -16.98 -7.95
N ALA A 113 13.83 -18.22 -8.30
CA ALA A 113 14.82 -19.24 -8.65
C ALA A 113 15.29 -19.11 -10.10
N THR A 114 14.39 -18.79 -11.02
CA THR A 114 14.67 -18.69 -12.46
C THR A 114 14.85 -17.25 -12.93
N GLY A 115 14.36 -16.27 -12.18
CA GLY A 115 14.30 -14.86 -12.56
C GLY A 115 13.19 -14.52 -13.56
N ALA A 116 12.38 -15.49 -13.98
CA ALA A 116 11.23 -15.25 -14.85
C ALA A 116 10.19 -14.38 -14.13
N GLU A 117 9.57 -13.45 -14.85
CA GLU A 117 8.66 -12.49 -14.22
C GLU A 117 7.58 -11.96 -15.16
N VAL A 118 6.47 -11.49 -14.58
CA VAL A 118 5.49 -10.67 -15.28
C VAL A 118 5.93 -9.22 -15.24
N ARG A 119 6.09 -8.57 -16.39
CA ARG A 119 6.44 -7.13 -16.43
C ARG A 119 5.32 -6.29 -15.83
N THR A 120 5.67 -5.38 -14.93
CA THR A 120 4.77 -4.47 -14.20
C THR A 120 5.37 -3.06 -14.16
N GLY A 121 4.57 -2.07 -13.80
CA GLY A 121 5.02 -0.67 -13.67
C GLY A 121 5.90 -0.40 -12.44
N GLY A 122 5.95 -1.32 -11.48
CA GLY A 122 6.71 -1.18 -10.24
C GLY A 122 6.58 -2.41 -9.34
N TRP A 123 7.40 -2.46 -8.29
CA TRP A 123 7.31 -3.53 -7.29
C TRP A 123 5.99 -3.46 -6.51
N GLY A 124 5.62 -2.25 -6.10
CA GLY A 124 4.28 -1.91 -5.65
C GLY A 124 3.59 -0.97 -6.64
N LEU A 125 2.26 -1.00 -6.63
CA LEU A 125 1.40 -0.12 -7.42
C LEU A 125 0.13 0.18 -6.61
N ALA A 126 -0.21 1.46 -6.50
CA ALA A 126 -1.41 1.90 -5.80
C ALA A 126 -2.30 2.77 -6.68
N ILE A 127 -3.60 2.69 -6.40
CA ILE A 127 -4.60 3.62 -6.90
C ILE A 127 -5.44 4.14 -5.74
N ARG A 128 -5.95 5.35 -5.95
CA ARG A 128 -6.95 5.97 -5.07
C ARG A 128 -8.22 5.12 -4.92
N ALA A 129 -9.02 5.47 -3.92
CA ALA A 129 -10.36 4.93 -3.77
C ALA A 129 -11.25 5.23 -4.97
N THR A 130 -11.87 4.18 -5.53
CA THR A 130 -12.82 4.28 -6.65
C THR A 130 -13.91 3.21 -6.52
N GLU A 131 -14.98 3.33 -7.30
CA GLU A 131 -15.98 2.25 -7.43
C GLU A 131 -15.35 0.94 -7.91
N TRP A 132 -14.26 1.00 -8.69
CA TRP A 132 -13.55 -0.18 -9.15
C TRP A 132 -13.01 -1.00 -7.98
N SER A 133 -12.62 -0.39 -6.87
CA SER A 133 -12.13 -1.07 -5.66
C SER A 133 -13.15 -1.08 -4.52
N ASN A 134 -14.46 -1.09 -4.83
CA ASN A 134 -15.55 -1.04 -3.85
C ASN A 134 -15.46 0.16 -2.88
N GLY A 135 -14.88 1.28 -3.34
CA GLY A 135 -14.72 2.50 -2.56
C GLY A 135 -13.51 2.55 -1.64
N ALA A 136 -12.70 1.49 -1.56
CA ALA A 136 -11.45 1.47 -0.78
C ALA A 136 -10.24 1.90 -1.64
N THR A 137 -9.17 2.41 -1.05
CA THR A 137 -7.87 2.50 -1.77
C THR A 137 -7.41 1.09 -2.14
N TYR A 138 -6.59 0.96 -3.17
CA TYR A 138 -6.15 -0.34 -3.64
C TYR A 138 -4.67 -0.31 -3.98
N ALA A 139 -3.92 -1.25 -3.42
CA ALA A 139 -2.50 -1.42 -3.70
C ALA A 139 -2.13 -2.89 -3.94
N THR A 140 -1.10 -3.11 -4.73
CA THR A 140 -0.54 -4.43 -5.01
C THR A 140 0.94 -4.39 -4.76
N VAL A 141 1.50 -5.41 -4.14
CA VAL A 141 2.96 -5.57 -3.96
C VAL A 141 3.35 -6.97 -4.40
N ALA A 142 4.30 -7.04 -5.32
CA ALA A 142 4.82 -8.30 -5.85
C ALA A 142 5.69 -9.04 -4.81
N ASN A 143 5.84 -10.36 -4.96
CA ASN A 143 6.77 -11.11 -4.12
C ASN A 143 8.23 -10.65 -4.32
N ALA A 144 9.02 -10.77 -3.26
CA ALA A 144 10.43 -10.44 -3.24
C ALA A 144 11.18 -11.41 -2.32
N SER A 145 12.51 -11.40 -2.38
CA SER A 145 13.33 -12.14 -1.43
C SER A 145 13.18 -11.57 -0.01
N GLU A 146 13.42 -12.41 1.00
CA GLU A 146 13.32 -12.03 2.42
C GLU A 146 14.16 -10.79 2.78
N ALA A 147 15.34 -10.65 2.16
CA ALA A 147 16.20 -9.49 2.37
C ALA A 147 15.52 -8.19 1.93
N ILE A 148 14.82 -8.19 0.79
CA ILE A 148 14.13 -7.00 0.28
C ILE A 148 12.98 -6.58 1.20
N TRP A 149 12.24 -7.54 1.77
CA TRP A 149 11.18 -7.24 2.74
C TRP A 149 11.68 -6.58 4.03
N SER A 150 12.95 -6.78 4.35
CA SER A 150 13.55 -6.35 5.61
C SER A 150 14.33 -5.04 5.51
N HIS A 151 14.55 -4.52 4.30
CA HIS A 151 15.39 -3.36 4.06
C HIS A 151 14.62 -2.15 3.49
N PRO A 152 14.98 -0.92 3.89
CA PRO A 152 15.72 -0.57 5.10
C PRO A 152 14.83 -0.69 6.36
N VAL A 153 13.53 -0.43 6.22
CA VAL A 153 12.56 -0.51 7.32
C VAL A 153 11.45 -1.50 6.98
N VAL A 154 11.22 -2.45 7.88
CA VAL A 154 10.24 -3.51 7.65
C VAL A 154 8.81 -2.94 7.72
N GLY A 155 8.02 -3.18 6.68
CA GLY A 155 6.66 -2.65 6.54
C GLY A 155 6.58 -1.34 5.75
N GLU A 156 7.72 -0.72 5.45
CA GLU A 156 7.79 0.56 4.75
C GLU A 156 7.16 0.51 3.35
N VAL A 157 7.37 -0.56 2.58
CA VAL A 157 6.75 -0.72 1.26
C VAL A 157 5.22 -0.66 1.35
N TRP A 158 4.62 -1.31 2.35
CA TRP A 158 3.16 -1.29 2.53
C TRP A 158 2.67 0.09 2.96
N LEU A 159 3.42 0.77 3.81
CA LEU A 159 3.14 2.15 4.21
C LEU A 159 3.21 3.09 3.00
N HIS A 160 4.23 2.97 2.16
CA HIS A 160 4.39 3.75 0.93
C HIS A 160 3.19 3.59 0.01
N GLU A 161 2.84 2.34 -0.33
CA GLU A 161 1.70 2.06 -1.21
C GLU A 161 0.36 2.52 -0.61
N TRP A 162 0.20 2.39 0.70
CA TRP A 162 -0.96 2.91 1.43
C TRP A 162 -1.06 4.44 1.30
N LEU A 163 0.07 5.14 1.42
CA LEU A 163 0.13 6.60 1.41
C LEU A 163 -0.32 7.20 0.07
N HIS A 164 -0.12 6.55 -1.07
CA HIS A 164 -0.70 7.02 -2.33
C HIS A 164 -2.22 7.21 -2.25
N GLY A 165 -2.92 6.23 -1.68
CA GLY A 165 -4.37 6.28 -1.50
C GLY A 165 -4.81 7.29 -0.43
N VAL A 166 -4.08 7.35 0.69
CA VAL A 166 -4.34 8.28 1.79
C VAL A 166 -4.13 9.74 1.37
N CYS A 167 -3.06 10.02 0.63
CA CYS A 167 -2.77 11.35 0.10
C CYS A 167 -3.87 11.83 -0.84
N ASP A 168 -4.33 10.99 -1.78
CA ASP A 168 -5.48 11.36 -2.65
C ASP A 168 -6.75 11.61 -1.81
N HIS A 169 -7.01 10.79 -0.79
CA HIS A 169 -8.17 10.96 0.08
C HIS A 169 -8.21 12.33 0.78
N PHE A 170 -7.09 12.78 1.35
CA PHE A 170 -7.01 14.09 2.02
C PHE A 170 -6.85 15.24 1.02
N ALA A 171 -6.20 15.03 -0.12
CA ALA A 171 -6.14 16.02 -1.20
C ALA A 171 -7.53 16.41 -1.69
N ARG A 172 -8.43 15.44 -1.87
CA ARG A 172 -9.84 15.68 -2.23
C ARG A 172 -10.63 16.45 -1.18
N ARG A 173 -10.15 16.48 0.07
CA ARG A 173 -10.72 17.24 1.18
C ARG A 173 -10.09 18.62 1.35
N GLY A 174 -9.22 19.02 0.42
CA GLY A 174 -8.59 20.35 0.40
C GLY A 174 -7.30 20.46 1.19
N PHE A 175 -6.73 19.33 1.67
CA PHE A 175 -5.40 19.34 2.27
C PHE A 175 -4.35 19.19 1.18
N GLU A 176 -3.45 20.15 1.11
CA GLU A 176 -2.43 20.15 0.08
C GLU A 176 -1.36 19.08 0.34
N MET A 177 -1.05 18.29 -0.70
CA MET A 177 0.01 17.27 -0.68
C MET A 177 1.27 17.78 -1.38
N PRO A 178 2.47 17.29 -1.03
CA PRO A 178 3.66 17.58 -1.82
C PRO A 178 3.55 17.00 -3.24
N PRO A 179 4.31 17.54 -4.22
CA PRO A 179 4.37 16.98 -5.55
C PRO A 179 4.75 15.50 -5.52
N ASN A 180 4.00 14.69 -6.28
CA ASN A 180 4.14 13.22 -6.31
C ASN A 180 3.87 12.51 -4.98
N ASP A 181 3.13 13.09 -4.04
CA ASP A 181 2.65 12.41 -2.83
C ASP A 181 3.72 11.54 -2.11
N ALA A 182 3.53 10.23 -1.99
CA ALA A 182 4.43 9.28 -1.33
C ALA A 182 5.76 9.08 -2.09
N ASP A 183 5.80 9.39 -3.40
CA ASP A 183 7.01 9.43 -4.22
C ASP A 183 7.75 10.78 -4.14
N GLY A 184 7.21 11.74 -3.38
CA GLY A 184 7.69 13.12 -3.35
C GLY A 184 9.01 13.35 -2.60
N GLY A 185 9.51 12.37 -1.84
CA GLY A 185 10.60 12.55 -0.88
C GLY A 185 11.85 13.20 -1.47
N GLY A 186 12.39 12.64 -2.55
CA GLY A 186 13.58 13.20 -3.21
C GLY A 186 13.37 14.61 -3.75
N ARG A 187 12.17 14.92 -4.26
CA ARG A 187 11.82 16.27 -4.76
C ARG A 187 11.71 17.31 -3.64
N ALA A 188 11.35 16.85 -2.44
CA ALA A 188 11.28 17.68 -1.24
C ALA A 188 12.64 17.77 -0.51
N GLY A 189 13.71 17.19 -1.06
CA GLY A 189 15.07 17.26 -0.50
C GLY A 189 15.38 16.22 0.57
N TYR A 190 14.54 15.18 0.71
CA TYR A 190 14.81 14.05 1.58
C TYR A 190 15.66 13.02 0.85
N GLU A 191 16.46 12.28 1.62
CA GLU A 191 17.25 11.17 1.13
C GLU A 191 16.85 9.91 1.89
N SER A 192 16.74 8.78 1.18
CA SER A 192 16.61 7.48 1.82
C SER A 192 17.93 7.09 2.46
N THR A 193 17.89 6.63 3.71
CA THR A 193 19.08 6.10 4.40
C THR A 193 19.00 4.59 4.56
N ALA A 194 20.12 3.95 4.88
CA ALA A 194 20.16 2.52 5.14
C ALA A 194 19.42 2.11 6.42
N ASP A 195 19.28 3.02 7.38
CA ASP A 195 18.72 2.74 8.71
C ASP A 195 17.26 3.18 8.84
N GLU A 196 16.87 4.27 8.17
CA GLU A 196 15.53 4.86 8.30
C GLU A 196 14.73 4.82 7.00
N GLY A 197 15.33 4.43 5.87
CA GLY A 197 14.66 4.52 4.58
C GLY A 197 14.15 5.91 4.29
N TRP A 198 12.92 5.98 3.80
CA TRP A 198 12.13 7.18 3.58
C TRP A 198 11.26 7.56 4.79
N THR A 199 11.36 6.86 5.92
CA THR A 199 10.53 7.17 7.10
C THR A 199 10.64 8.62 7.60
N PRO A 200 11.78 9.35 7.50
CA PRO A 200 11.80 10.77 7.83
C PRO A 200 10.87 11.60 6.93
N PHE A 201 10.82 11.29 5.63
CA PHE A 201 9.89 11.92 4.70
C PHE A 201 8.44 11.55 5.05
N TYR A 202 8.15 10.27 5.29
CA TYR A 202 6.80 9.84 5.64
C TYR A 202 6.31 10.44 6.96
N ARG A 203 7.19 10.62 7.95
CA ARG A 203 6.88 11.33 9.20
C ARG A 203 6.40 12.75 8.93
N ASP A 204 7.13 13.49 8.09
CA ASP A 204 6.75 14.86 7.76
C ASP A 204 5.51 14.90 6.85
N LEU A 205 5.37 13.96 5.92
CA LEU A 205 4.16 13.81 5.11
C LEU A 205 2.93 13.56 5.97
N MET A 206 3.01 12.64 6.93
CA MET A 206 1.90 12.25 7.80
C MET A 206 1.64 13.21 8.97
N THR A 207 2.45 14.26 9.11
CA THR A 207 2.26 15.33 10.10
C THR A 207 2.06 16.72 9.46
N GLY A 208 2.04 16.80 8.13
CA GLY A 208 1.84 18.06 7.39
C GLY A 208 3.05 19.00 7.47
N ARG A 209 4.27 18.45 7.47
CA ARG A 209 5.53 19.15 7.68
C ARG A 209 6.50 19.07 6.49
N VAL A 210 6.05 18.58 5.34
CA VAL A 210 6.92 18.55 4.14
C VAL A 210 7.10 19.98 3.63
N PRO A 211 8.33 20.49 3.49
CA PRO A 211 8.56 21.81 2.93
C PRO A 211 8.24 21.85 1.42
N HIS A 212 7.44 22.82 1.01
CA HIS A 212 7.15 23.07 -0.40
C HIS A 212 6.90 24.57 -0.62
N GLU A 213 7.71 25.24 -1.45
CA GLU A 213 7.52 26.65 -1.83
C GLU A 213 7.33 27.64 -0.64
N GLY A 214 8.08 27.44 0.45
CA GLY A 214 8.02 28.32 1.63
C GLY A 214 6.86 28.06 2.60
N ARG A 215 6.10 26.99 2.38
CA ARG A 215 5.04 26.49 3.28
C ARG A 215 5.28 25.02 3.63
N LEU A 216 4.49 24.52 4.58
CA LEU A 216 4.47 23.10 4.96
C LEU A 216 3.18 22.46 4.43
N VAL A 217 3.33 21.30 3.80
CA VAL A 217 2.24 20.54 3.16
C VAL A 217 2.26 19.08 3.62
N GLY A 218 1.21 18.33 3.30
CA GLY A 218 0.99 16.95 3.72
C GLY A 218 -0.29 16.79 4.51
N ILE A 219 -0.32 15.81 5.41
CA ILE A 219 -1.49 15.40 6.19
C ILE A 219 -1.34 15.92 7.63
N PRO A 220 -1.76 17.16 7.94
CA PRO A 220 -1.67 17.67 9.31
C PRO A 220 -2.62 16.91 10.24
N PRO A 221 -2.42 16.99 11.58
CA PRO A 221 -3.35 16.44 12.57
C PRO A 221 -4.83 16.79 12.35
N ALA A 222 -5.10 18.01 11.86
CA ALA A 222 -6.47 18.43 11.55
C ALA A 222 -7.08 17.66 10.36
N ALA A 223 -6.27 17.19 9.41
CA ALA A 223 -6.72 16.37 8.29
C ALA A 223 -7.14 15.00 8.77
N TRP A 224 -6.31 14.33 9.58
CA TRP A 224 -6.66 13.06 10.19
C TRP A 224 -8.03 13.16 10.84
N ARG A 225 -8.23 14.11 11.75
CA ARG A 225 -9.49 14.34 12.50
C ARG A 225 -10.76 14.55 11.65
N THR A 226 -10.64 14.70 10.34
CA THR A 226 -11.81 14.71 9.43
C THR A 226 -12.39 13.33 9.14
N GLY A 227 -11.73 12.25 9.59
CA GLY A 227 -12.19 10.88 9.43
C GLY A 227 -11.41 10.09 8.38
N SER A 228 -11.67 8.78 8.30
CA SER A 228 -11.15 7.92 7.24
C SER A 228 -12.09 7.91 6.03
N ILE A 229 -11.91 6.95 5.10
CA ILE A 229 -12.81 6.77 3.96
C ILE A 229 -14.23 6.39 4.44
N LEU A 230 -14.31 5.59 5.49
CA LEU A 230 -15.57 5.06 6.01
C LEU A 230 -16.37 6.02 6.92
N GLY A 231 -15.78 7.13 7.36
CA GLY A 231 -16.41 8.12 8.24
C GLY A 231 -15.64 8.34 9.53
#